data_AF-A0A832NG28-F1
#
_entry.id   AF-A0A832NG28-F1
#
_cell.length_a   1.000
_cell.length_b   1.000
_cell.length_c   1.000
_cell.angle_alpha   90.00
_cell.angle_beta   90.00
_cell.angle_gamma   90.00
#
_symmetry.space_group_name_H-M   'P 1'
#
loop_
_entity.id
_entity.type
_entity.pdbx_description
1 polymer ?
#
loop_
_entity_poly.entity_id
_entity_poly.type
_entity_poly.pdbx_seq_one_letter_code
_entity_poly.pdbx_strand_id
1 'polypeptide(L)'
;MSADLLLAILVLAGVASLQFYKGRRLNLSLMVHYIRQFEDKLRPKDKLYTHLGGYIGFRADYALEDEFLPKMELTLMLMPRQSLFWWPISYFFKRGDRLYVVLRPRTRVARGEAHIIQKSYFVFGPGVDRKGKGFQEEEIKLKDQTQHYSLYQDRRDLERLKKLCAMSIDEPGRLRHASVNPSENVIYLLLRPDVNKTGSEMARLVENFHRLFVEEEERR
;
A
#
# COMPACT_ATOMS: atom_id res chain seq x y z
N MET A 1 37.45 -30.39 8.51
CA MET A 1 36.44 -30.00 7.49
C MET A 1 36.81 -30.74 6.21
N SER A 2 35.93 -31.55 5.62
CA SER A 2 36.27 -32.27 4.38
C SER A 2 36.39 -31.31 3.19
N ALA A 3 37.19 -31.67 2.19
CA ALA A 3 37.36 -30.86 0.98
C ALA A 3 36.01 -30.60 0.27
N ASP A 4 35.13 -31.59 0.26
CA ASP A 4 33.79 -31.48 -0.30
C ASP A 4 32.93 -30.44 0.40
N LEU A 5 33.01 -30.37 1.74
CA LEU A 5 32.28 -29.38 2.53
C LEU A 5 32.80 -27.95 2.24
N LEU A 6 34.13 -27.80 2.10
CA LEU A 6 34.72 -26.52 1.73
C LEU A 6 34.29 -26.07 0.33
N LEU A 7 34.28 -26.99 -0.63
CA LEU A 7 33.82 -26.73 -1.98
C LEU A 7 32.33 -26.32 -2.00
N ALA A 8 31.48 -27.03 -1.25
CA ALA A 8 30.06 -26.71 -1.15
C ALA A 8 29.81 -25.31 -0.57
N ILE A 9 30.53 -24.92 0.48
CA ILE A 9 30.44 -23.58 1.09
C ILE A 9 30.88 -22.51 0.09
N LEU A 10 31.97 -22.75 -0.66
CA LEU A 10 32.48 -21.81 -1.64
C LEU A 10 31.50 -21.60 -2.80
N VAL A 11 30.90 -22.67 -3.31
CA VAL A 11 29.85 -22.59 -4.34
C VAL A 11 28.63 -21.83 -3.81
N LEU A 12 28.16 -22.15 -2.60
CA LEU A 12 27.03 -21.48 -1.99
C LEU A 12 27.29 -19.98 -1.79
N ALA A 13 28.49 -19.60 -1.36
CA ALA A 13 28.91 -18.20 -1.22
C ALA A 13 28.91 -17.48 -2.57
N GLY A 14 29.41 -18.12 -3.63
CA GLY A 14 29.35 -17.58 -5.00
C GLY A 14 27.92 -17.35 -5.48
N VAL A 15 27.04 -18.33 -5.30
CA VAL A 15 25.61 -18.22 -5.66
C VAL A 15 24.91 -17.12 -4.87
N ALA A 16 25.12 -17.05 -3.56
CA ALA A 16 24.55 -16.01 -2.70
C ALA A 16 25.01 -14.61 -3.14
N SER A 17 26.29 -14.46 -3.50
CA SER A 17 26.86 -13.20 -3.98
C SER A 17 26.23 -12.77 -5.31
N LEU A 18 26.13 -13.67 -6.28
CA LEU A 18 25.48 -13.38 -7.57
C LEU A 18 24.00 -13.00 -7.39
N GLN A 19 23.28 -13.72 -6.54
CA GLN A 19 21.89 -13.42 -6.21
C GLN A 19 21.75 -12.02 -5.58
N PHE A 20 22.68 -11.63 -4.69
CA PHE A 20 22.68 -10.32 -4.07
C PHE A 20 22.72 -9.19 -5.10
N TYR A 21 23.68 -9.23 -6.03
CA TYR A 21 23.82 -8.18 -7.06
C TYR A 21 22.63 -8.15 -8.01
N LYS A 22 22.12 -9.31 -8.44
CA LYS A 22 20.93 -9.41 -9.29
C LYS A 22 19.70 -8.83 -8.60
N GLY A 23 19.45 -9.24 -7.36
CA GLY A 23 18.33 -8.79 -6.55
C GLY A 23 18.38 -7.28 -6.26
N ARG A 24 19.57 -6.77 -5.91
CA ARG A 24 19.82 -5.34 -5.72
C ARG A 24 19.49 -4.55 -6.98
N ARG A 25 19.99 -4.96 -8.14
CA ARG A 25 19.75 -4.27 -9.41
C ARG A 25 18.26 -4.22 -9.75
N LEU A 26 17.55 -5.33 -9.56
CA LEU A 26 16.12 -5.41 -9.81
C LEU A 26 15.32 -4.49 -8.87
N ASN A 27 15.56 -4.55 -7.56
CA ASN A 27 14.84 -3.70 -6.60
C ASN A 27 15.11 -2.21 -6.86
N LEU A 28 16.36 -1.83 -7.15
CA LEU A 28 16.70 -0.44 -7.51
C LEU A 28 15.95 0.00 -8.77
N SER A 29 15.91 -0.85 -9.81
CA SER A 29 15.17 -0.55 -11.03
C SER A 29 13.68 -0.36 -10.76
N LEU A 30 13.08 -1.19 -9.91
CA LEU A 30 11.68 -1.08 -9.51
C LEU A 30 11.41 0.21 -8.74
N MET A 31 12.27 0.55 -7.78
CA MET A 31 12.13 1.80 -7.01
C MET A 31 12.17 3.02 -7.94
N VAL A 32 13.17 3.11 -8.82
CA VAL A 32 13.29 4.21 -9.79
C VAL A 32 12.06 4.27 -10.70
N HIS A 33 11.58 3.11 -11.16
CA HIS A 33 10.39 3.03 -11.99
C HIS A 33 9.14 3.58 -11.28
N TYR A 34 8.87 3.13 -10.06
CA TYR A 34 7.74 3.63 -9.28
C TYR A 34 7.86 5.12 -8.97
N ILE A 35 9.04 5.60 -8.58
CA ILE A 35 9.30 7.03 -8.35
C ILE A 35 8.93 7.84 -9.58
N ARG A 36 9.46 7.47 -10.76
CA ARG A 36 9.17 8.17 -12.02
C ARG A 36 7.69 8.16 -12.36
N GLN A 37 7.02 7.01 -12.19
CA GLN A 37 5.59 6.92 -12.42
C GLN A 37 4.78 7.81 -11.47
N PHE A 38 5.12 7.83 -10.19
CA PHE A 38 4.44 8.69 -9.22
C PHE A 38 4.67 10.16 -9.51
N GLU A 39 5.89 10.57 -9.80
CA GLU A 39 6.20 11.96 -10.12
C GLU A 39 5.52 12.42 -11.42
N ASP A 40 5.54 11.60 -12.48
CA ASP A 40 4.89 11.92 -13.76
C ASP A 40 3.37 12.09 -13.63
N LYS A 41 2.73 11.22 -12.83
CA LYS A 41 1.28 11.17 -12.70
C LYS A 41 0.72 12.10 -11.62
N LEU A 42 1.41 12.25 -10.49
CA LEU A 42 0.94 13.07 -9.37
C LEU A 42 1.46 14.51 -9.42
N ARG A 43 2.59 14.75 -10.12
CA ARG A 43 3.21 16.08 -10.26
C ARG A 43 3.26 16.86 -8.93
N PRO A 44 3.90 16.30 -7.88
CA PRO A 44 3.91 16.93 -6.57
C PRO A 44 4.66 18.27 -6.62
N LYS A 45 4.15 19.27 -5.91
CA LYS A 45 4.77 20.59 -5.76
C LYS A 45 6.09 20.49 -5.01
N ASP A 46 6.13 19.65 -3.98
CA ASP A 46 7.32 19.34 -3.22
C ASP A 46 7.35 17.85 -2.86
N LYS A 47 8.56 17.30 -2.71
CA LYS A 47 8.78 15.88 -2.51
C LYS A 47 9.97 15.62 -1.60
N LEU A 48 9.76 14.79 -0.58
CA LEU A 48 10.81 14.28 0.29
C LEU A 48 10.86 12.76 0.20
N TYR A 49 12.04 12.20 -0.05
CA TYR A 49 12.27 10.76 -0.08
C TYR A 49 13.12 10.30 1.11
N THR A 50 12.61 9.31 1.84
CA THR A 50 13.36 8.58 2.87
C THR A 50 13.63 7.17 2.39
N HIS A 51 14.91 6.79 2.28
CA HIS A 51 15.29 5.43 1.93
C HIS A 51 14.99 4.45 3.06
N LEU A 52 14.43 3.29 2.72
CA LEU A 52 14.16 2.22 3.68
C LEU A 52 15.10 1.05 3.39
N GLY A 53 15.99 0.74 4.35
CA GLY A 53 16.91 -0.40 4.29
C GLY A 53 17.70 -0.55 2.98
N GLY A 54 18.08 0.59 2.38
CA GLY A 54 18.86 0.69 1.15
C GLY A 54 18.11 0.30 -0.13
N TYR A 55 17.77 -0.98 -0.26
CA TYR A 55 17.19 -1.58 -1.49
C TYR A 55 15.82 -2.21 -1.27
N ILE A 56 15.23 -2.04 -0.09
CA ILE A 56 13.97 -2.69 0.26
C ILE A 56 12.78 -1.73 0.17
N GLY A 57 13.00 -0.47 -0.23
CA GLY A 57 11.92 0.47 -0.38
C GLY A 57 12.28 1.92 -0.14
N PHE A 58 11.26 2.75 -0.15
CA PHE A 58 11.32 4.17 0.19
C PHE A 58 10.00 4.63 0.78
N ARG A 59 10.04 5.72 1.53
CA ARG A 59 8.90 6.58 1.81
C ARG A 59 9.03 7.86 1.00
N ALA A 60 7.93 8.28 0.41
CA ALA A 60 7.80 9.53 -0.31
C ALA A 60 6.70 10.36 0.36
N ASP A 61 7.07 11.54 0.82
CA ASP A 61 6.14 12.55 1.31
C ASP A 61 5.94 13.57 0.20
N TYR A 62 4.73 13.63 -0.37
CA TYR A 62 4.38 14.55 -1.44
C TYR A 62 3.46 15.66 -0.93
N ALA A 63 3.84 16.90 -1.22
CA ALA A 63 2.94 18.04 -1.17
C ALA A 63 2.26 18.16 -2.54
N LEU A 64 0.94 18.08 -2.57
CA LEU A 64 0.14 18.20 -3.79
C LEU A 64 -0.34 19.64 -3.96
N GLU A 65 -0.71 20.02 -5.19
CA GLU A 65 -1.30 21.33 -5.47
C GLU A 65 -2.78 21.41 -5.05
N ASP A 66 -3.42 20.29 -4.75
CA ASP A 66 -4.82 20.22 -4.33
C ASP A 66 -5.00 20.84 -2.93
N GLU A 67 -5.89 21.83 -2.82
CA GLU A 67 -6.16 22.54 -1.56
C GLU A 67 -6.83 21.66 -0.50
N PHE A 68 -7.63 20.68 -0.92
CA PHE A 68 -8.36 19.76 -0.06
C PHE A 68 -7.54 18.54 0.32
N LEU A 69 -6.64 18.09 -0.56
CA LEU A 69 -5.68 17.01 -0.32
C LEU A 69 -4.24 17.51 -0.45
N PRO A 70 -3.74 18.32 0.50
CA PRO A 70 -2.43 18.95 0.39
C PRO A 70 -1.27 17.95 0.54
N LYS A 71 -1.47 16.79 1.18
CA LYS A 71 -0.39 15.84 1.45
C LYS A 71 -0.79 14.39 1.15
N MET A 72 0.12 13.70 0.48
CA MET A 72 0.05 12.26 0.20
C MET A 72 1.37 11.59 0.56
N GLU A 73 1.32 10.53 1.35
CA GLU A 73 2.49 9.73 1.69
C GLU A 73 2.42 8.36 1.03
N LEU A 74 3.50 7.96 0.37
CA LEU A 74 3.65 6.67 -0.27
C LEU A 74 4.84 5.94 0.35
N THR A 75 4.60 4.81 0.99
CA THR A 75 5.68 3.92 1.45
C THR A 75 5.69 2.65 0.64
N LEU A 76 6.66 2.50 -0.25
CA LEU A 76 6.90 1.28 -0.99
C LEU A 76 7.85 0.39 -0.20
N MET A 77 7.45 -0.86 0.07
CA MET A 77 8.30 -1.91 0.62
C MET A 77 8.39 -3.05 -0.39
N LEU A 78 9.57 -3.25 -0.96
CA LEU A 78 9.88 -4.35 -1.84
C LEU A 78 10.35 -5.57 -1.05
N MET A 79 10.02 -6.76 -1.55
CA MET A 79 10.62 -8.00 -1.08
C MET A 79 12.15 -7.91 -1.23
N PRO A 80 12.94 -8.36 -0.23
CA PRO A 80 14.40 -8.23 -0.25
C PRO A 80 15.02 -9.30 -1.17
N ARG A 81 14.89 -9.10 -2.48
CA ARG A 81 15.34 -10.02 -3.53
C ARG A 81 16.86 -10.25 -3.52
N GLN A 82 17.62 -9.37 -2.87
CA GLN A 82 19.06 -9.48 -2.67
C GLN A 82 19.46 -10.53 -1.62
N SER A 83 18.54 -10.99 -0.77
CA SER A 83 18.84 -11.99 0.25
C SER A 83 18.29 -13.35 -0.13
N LEU A 84 19.17 -14.23 -0.63
CA LEU A 84 18.82 -15.60 -1.03
C LEU A 84 18.18 -16.37 0.14
N PHE A 85 18.79 -16.29 1.32
CA PHE A 85 18.36 -17.03 2.51
C PHE A 85 17.13 -16.44 3.20
N TRP A 86 16.78 -15.18 2.91
CA TRP A 86 15.53 -14.62 3.39
C TRP A 86 14.31 -15.09 2.58
N TRP A 87 14.54 -15.58 1.36
CA TRP A 87 13.45 -15.94 0.45
C TRP A 87 12.49 -17.00 1.03
N PRO A 88 12.95 -18.10 1.67
CA PRO A 88 12.07 -19.07 2.33
C PRO A 88 11.25 -18.46 3.46
N ILE A 89 11.85 -17.58 4.27
CA ILE A 89 11.17 -16.88 5.39
C ILE A 89 10.10 -15.94 4.84
N SER A 90 10.41 -15.20 3.77
CA SER A 90 9.49 -14.25 3.14
C SER A 90 8.23 -14.92 2.55
N TYR A 91 8.32 -16.19 2.15
CA TYR A 91 7.18 -16.96 1.67
C TYR A 91 6.14 -17.20 2.78
N PHE A 92 6.59 -17.36 4.02
CA PHE A 92 5.75 -17.60 5.18
C PHE A 92 5.03 -16.32 5.68
N PHE A 93 5.71 -15.17 5.66
CA PHE A 93 5.21 -13.90 6.21
C PHE A 93 4.53 -12.97 5.19
N LYS A 94 3.76 -13.55 4.26
CA LYS A 94 2.89 -12.83 3.28
C LYS A 94 3.66 -12.08 2.20
N ARG A 95 4.14 -12.91 1.27
CA ARG A 95 4.45 -12.70 -0.16
C ARG A 95 4.31 -11.27 -0.71
N GLY A 96 5.46 -10.74 -1.12
CA GLY A 96 5.56 -9.76 -2.20
C GLY A 96 5.79 -8.32 -1.75
N ASP A 97 5.73 -7.45 -2.75
CA ASP A 97 5.88 -6.02 -2.56
C ASP A 97 4.60 -5.43 -1.97
N ARG A 98 4.74 -4.33 -1.21
CA ARG A 98 3.66 -3.64 -0.52
C ARG A 98 3.78 -2.15 -0.77
N LEU A 99 2.67 -1.50 -1.03
CA LEU A 99 2.58 -0.05 -1.08
C LEU A 99 1.54 0.40 -0.07
N TYR A 100 2.02 1.22 0.86
CA TYR A 100 1.23 1.92 1.86
C TYR A 100 0.97 3.32 1.33
N VAL A 101 -0.28 3.73 1.29
CA VAL A 101 -0.72 5.03 0.82
C VAL A 101 -1.45 5.70 1.97
N VAL A 102 -1.07 6.93 2.28
CA VAL A 102 -1.74 7.75 3.27
C VAL A 102 -2.13 9.07 2.64
N LEU A 103 -3.42 9.32 2.52
CA LEU A 103 -3.97 10.61 2.11
C LEU A 103 -4.22 11.42 3.38
N ARG A 104 -3.75 12.66 3.42
CA ARG A 104 -3.98 13.61 4.52
C ARG A 104 -4.76 14.82 4.00
N PRO A 105 -6.10 14.75 4.07
CA PRO A 105 -6.95 15.88 3.74
C PRO A 105 -6.73 17.06 4.68
N ARG A 106 -6.99 18.27 4.19
CA ARG A 106 -6.97 19.50 4.99
C ARG A 106 -8.16 19.57 5.95
N THR A 107 -9.34 19.17 5.50
CA THR A 107 -10.59 19.19 6.25
C THR A 107 -10.99 17.78 6.69
N ARG A 108 -11.90 17.69 7.66
CA ARG A 108 -12.36 16.40 8.19
C ARG A 108 -13.28 15.72 7.17
N VAL A 109 -12.87 14.55 6.67
CA VAL A 109 -13.59 13.85 5.58
C VAL A 109 -14.54 12.74 6.02
N ALA A 110 -14.48 12.32 7.28
CA ALA A 110 -15.29 11.23 7.81
C ALA A 110 -15.81 11.51 9.22
N ARG A 111 -16.98 10.95 9.52
CA ARG A 111 -17.65 11.06 10.81
C ARG A 111 -17.26 9.90 11.72
N GLY A 112 -17.25 8.69 11.18
CA GLY A 112 -16.89 7.45 11.85
C GLY A 112 -15.71 6.74 11.19
N GLU A 113 -15.11 5.82 11.95
CA GLU A 113 -14.05 4.96 11.44
C GLU A 113 -14.64 3.87 10.54
N ALA A 114 -14.03 3.62 9.38
CA ALA A 114 -14.43 2.54 8.48
C ALA A 114 -13.21 1.86 7.86
N HIS A 115 -13.26 0.54 7.72
CA HIS A 115 -12.21 -0.29 7.16
C HIS A 115 -12.78 -1.30 6.16
N ILE A 116 -12.01 -1.62 5.14
CA ILE A 116 -12.22 -2.71 4.19
C ILE A 116 -10.96 -3.57 4.23
N ILE A 117 -11.07 -4.83 4.64
CA ILE A 117 -9.93 -5.70 4.87
C ILE A 117 -10.10 -7.00 4.10
N GLN A 118 -9.05 -7.43 3.40
CA GLN A 118 -9.05 -8.72 2.71
C GLN A 118 -8.87 -9.87 3.71
N LYS A 119 -9.80 -10.84 3.71
CA LYS A 119 -9.81 -11.94 4.70
C LYS A 119 -8.51 -12.75 4.72
N SER A 120 -7.96 -13.06 3.54
CA SER A 120 -6.75 -13.88 3.42
C SER A 120 -5.46 -13.16 3.78
N TYR A 121 -5.48 -11.83 3.92
CA TYR A 121 -4.25 -11.06 4.13
C TYR A 121 -3.84 -10.96 5.61
N PHE A 122 -4.74 -11.09 6.58
CA PHE A 122 -4.39 -10.99 8.00
C PHE A 122 -4.58 -12.32 8.75
N VAL A 123 -3.56 -13.19 8.74
CA VAL A 123 -3.54 -14.45 9.55
C VAL A 123 -3.81 -14.21 11.04
N PHE A 124 -3.34 -13.09 11.61
CA PHE A 124 -3.56 -12.71 13.02
C PHE A 124 -4.54 -11.55 13.19
N GLY A 125 -5.37 -11.27 12.18
CA GLY A 125 -6.26 -10.11 12.14
C GLY A 125 -5.53 -8.76 11.98
N PRO A 126 -6.21 -7.72 11.51
CA PRO A 126 -5.72 -6.35 11.58
C PRO A 126 -5.79 -5.89 13.04
N GLY A 127 -4.86 -5.03 13.47
CA GLY A 127 -4.85 -4.42 14.80
C GLY A 127 -5.97 -3.38 15.01
N VAL A 128 -7.18 -3.64 14.51
CA VAL A 128 -8.36 -2.85 14.79
C VAL A 128 -8.91 -3.33 16.13
N ASP A 129 -9.03 -2.45 17.11
CA ASP A 129 -9.67 -2.76 18.37
C ASP A 129 -11.18 -2.93 18.15
N ARG A 130 -11.56 -4.18 17.85
CA ARG A 130 -12.94 -4.58 17.55
C ARG A 130 -13.87 -4.48 18.75
N LYS A 131 -13.35 -4.60 19.96
CA LYS A 131 -14.16 -4.84 21.17
C LYS A 131 -14.57 -3.56 21.89
N GLY A 132 -13.86 -2.44 21.69
CA GLY A 132 -14.11 -1.18 22.40
C GLY A 132 -14.93 -0.12 21.65
N LYS A 133 -15.10 -0.22 20.32
CA LYS A 133 -15.52 0.93 19.48
C LYS A 133 -16.90 0.83 18.80
N GLY A 134 -17.70 -0.20 19.08
CA GLY A 134 -19.06 -0.33 18.53
C GLY A 134 -19.13 -0.52 17.01
N PHE A 135 -18.13 -1.19 16.42
CA PHE A 135 -18.09 -1.46 14.99
C PHE A 135 -19.19 -2.44 14.56
N GLN A 136 -19.81 -2.16 13.41
CA GLN A 136 -20.60 -3.12 12.65
C GLN A 136 -19.70 -3.87 11.68
N GLU A 137 -19.92 -5.19 11.55
CA GLU A 137 -19.16 -6.06 10.65
C GLU A 137 -20.06 -6.56 9.51
N GLU A 138 -19.56 -6.47 8.27
CA GLU A 138 -20.25 -7.00 7.09
C GLU A 138 -19.24 -7.62 6.13
N GLU A 139 -19.55 -8.82 5.65
CA GLU A 139 -18.80 -9.43 4.57
C GLU A 139 -19.12 -8.77 3.23
N ILE A 140 -18.07 -8.36 2.52
CA ILE A 140 -18.20 -7.70 1.22
C ILE A 140 -17.43 -8.51 0.19
N LYS A 141 -18.04 -8.69 -0.98
CA LYS A 141 -17.33 -9.13 -2.17
C LYS A 141 -17.09 -7.91 -3.05
N LEU A 142 -15.81 -7.56 -3.23
CA LEU A 142 -15.43 -6.61 -4.28
C LEU A 142 -15.54 -7.31 -5.65
N LYS A 143 -15.48 -6.54 -6.75
CA LYS A 143 -15.81 -6.95 -8.13
C LYS A 143 -15.18 -8.27 -8.61
N ASP A 144 -14.11 -8.74 -7.98
CA ASP A 144 -13.31 -9.91 -8.39
C ASP A 144 -13.48 -11.15 -7.47
N GLN A 145 -14.59 -11.24 -6.73
CA GLN A 145 -14.91 -12.34 -5.80
C GLN A 145 -13.92 -12.51 -4.62
N THR A 146 -12.96 -11.60 -4.46
CA THR A 146 -12.09 -11.64 -3.29
C THR A 146 -12.87 -11.28 -2.04
N GLN A 147 -12.83 -12.19 -1.05
CA GLN A 147 -13.56 -12.01 0.19
C GLN A 147 -12.91 -10.92 1.03
N HIS A 148 -13.66 -9.84 1.22
CA HIS A 148 -13.35 -8.78 2.13
C HIS A 148 -14.35 -8.80 3.29
N TYR A 149 -13.96 -8.23 4.41
CA TYR A 149 -14.90 -7.84 5.45
C TYR A 149 -14.70 -6.36 5.72
N SER A 150 -15.77 -5.70 6.12
CA SER A 150 -15.76 -4.31 6.56
C SER A 150 -16.02 -4.23 8.04
N LEU A 151 -15.38 -3.24 8.66
CA LEU A 151 -15.66 -2.81 10.01
C LEU A 151 -15.97 -1.32 9.94
N TYR A 152 -17.14 -0.88 10.38
CA TYR A 152 -17.53 0.51 10.25
C TYR A 152 -18.39 1.00 11.40
N GLN A 153 -18.29 2.30 11.70
CA GLN A 153 -19.17 3.01 12.64
C GLN A 153 -20.29 3.76 11.91
N ASP A 154 -20.00 4.31 10.73
CA ASP A 154 -20.96 5.00 9.87
C ASP A 154 -21.02 4.33 8.49
N ARG A 155 -22.23 3.95 8.05
CA ARG A 155 -22.43 3.28 6.76
C ARG A 155 -22.05 4.18 5.58
N ARG A 156 -22.25 5.49 5.68
CA ARG A 156 -21.93 6.46 4.63
C ARG A 156 -20.43 6.50 4.38
N ASP A 157 -19.63 6.48 5.44
CA ASP A 157 -18.16 6.50 5.34
C ASP A 157 -17.64 5.20 4.70
N LEU A 158 -18.23 4.05 5.05
CA LEU A 158 -17.94 2.79 4.37
C LEU A 158 -18.28 2.83 2.87
N GLU A 159 -19.47 3.32 2.50
CA GLU A 159 -19.87 3.38 1.09
C GLU A 159 -19.02 4.35 0.28
N ARG A 160 -18.62 5.50 0.85
CA ARG A 160 -17.65 6.41 0.23
C ARG A 160 -16.30 5.73 0.03
N LEU A 161 -15.80 5.02 1.05
CA LEU A 161 -14.53 4.29 0.96
C LEU A 161 -14.57 3.18 -0.10
N LYS A 162 -15.69 2.43 -0.17
CA LYS A 162 -15.92 1.40 -1.22
C LYS A 162 -15.89 2.04 -2.61
N LYS A 163 -16.62 3.14 -2.82
CA LYS A 163 -16.64 3.88 -4.09
C LYS A 163 -15.25 4.37 -4.47
N LEU A 164 -14.52 5.00 -3.54
CA LEU A 164 -13.16 5.49 -3.77
C LEU A 164 -12.25 4.35 -4.25
N CYS A 165 -12.26 3.22 -3.55
CA CYS A 165 -11.45 2.07 -3.93
C CYS A 165 -11.87 1.49 -5.29
N ALA A 166 -13.16 1.34 -5.54
CA ALA A 166 -13.69 0.77 -6.78
C ALA A 166 -13.48 1.64 -8.03
N MET A 167 -13.36 2.95 -7.85
CA MET A 167 -13.08 3.92 -8.93
C MET A 167 -11.59 4.12 -9.18
N SER A 168 -10.74 3.88 -8.17
CA SER A 168 -9.32 4.21 -8.24
C SER A 168 -8.42 3.01 -8.50
N ILE A 169 -8.81 1.81 -8.04
CA ILE A 169 -8.01 0.59 -8.12
C ILE A 169 -8.64 -0.37 -9.13
N ASP A 170 -7.88 -0.74 -10.17
CA ASP A 170 -8.40 -1.57 -11.28
C ASP A 170 -8.65 -3.02 -10.85
N GLU A 171 -7.81 -3.53 -9.94
CA GLU A 171 -7.85 -4.92 -9.46
C GLU A 171 -8.05 -4.96 -7.94
N PRO A 172 -9.29 -5.18 -7.46
CA PRO A 172 -9.58 -5.18 -6.03
C PRO A 172 -8.78 -6.20 -5.23
N GLY A 173 -8.37 -7.32 -5.81
CA GLY A 173 -7.58 -8.36 -5.13
C GLY A 173 -6.16 -7.92 -4.78
N ARG A 174 -5.68 -6.81 -5.34
CA ARG A 174 -4.45 -6.14 -4.90
C ARG A 174 -4.66 -5.26 -3.68
N LEU A 175 -5.88 -4.82 -3.40
CA LEU A 175 -6.22 -4.08 -2.18
C LEU A 175 -6.24 -5.07 -1.00
N ARG A 176 -5.38 -4.82 -0.02
CA ARG A 176 -5.27 -5.65 1.18
C ARG A 176 -6.03 -5.05 2.35
N HIS A 177 -5.97 -3.72 2.46
CA HIS A 177 -6.63 -2.95 3.50
C HIS A 177 -6.89 -1.54 2.98
N ALA A 178 -8.09 -1.02 3.16
CA ALA A 178 -8.37 0.41 3.07
C ALA A 178 -9.05 0.85 4.36
N SER A 179 -8.81 2.08 4.81
CA SER A 179 -9.52 2.64 5.95
C SER A 179 -9.59 4.14 5.93
N VAL A 180 -10.62 4.67 6.55
CA VAL A 180 -10.71 6.08 6.93
C VAL A 180 -10.72 6.17 8.45
N ASN A 181 -9.83 7.00 8.98
CA ASN A 181 -9.73 7.24 10.41
C ASN A 181 -9.98 8.73 10.70
N PRO A 182 -11.12 9.08 11.30
CA PRO A 182 -11.44 10.46 11.68
C PRO A 182 -10.51 11.05 12.75
N SER A 183 -9.88 10.25 13.62
CA SER A 183 -9.04 10.76 14.72
C SER A 183 -7.75 11.39 14.20
N GLU A 184 -7.13 10.74 13.21
CA GLU A 184 -5.91 11.21 12.54
C GLU A 184 -6.23 12.02 11.28
N ASN A 185 -7.52 12.10 10.90
CA ASN A 185 -8.00 12.62 9.62
C ASN A 185 -7.20 12.06 8.42
N VAL A 186 -7.11 10.74 8.31
CA VAL A 186 -6.36 10.08 7.23
C VAL A 186 -7.20 9.03 6.52
N ILE A 187 -6.95 8.89 5.23
CA ILE A 187 -7.35 7.71 4.47
C ILE A 187 -6.10 6.89 4.19
N TYR A 188 -6.15 5.62 4.59
CA TYR A 188 -5.04 4.69 4.47
C TYR A 188 -5.41 3.57 3.49
N LEU A 189 -4.49 3.24 2.57
CA LEU A 189 -4.61 2.08 1.71
C LEU A 189 -3.32 1.26 1.78
N LEU A 190 -3.47 -0.06 1.84
CA LEU A 190 -2.42 -1.04 1.66
C LEU A 190 -2.75 -1.86 0.43
N LEU A 191 -1.87 -1.81 -0.56
CA LEU A 191 -2.02 -2.57 -1.80
C LEU A 191 -0.75 -3.35 -2.15
N ARG A 192 -0.93 -4.39 -2.95
CA ARG A 192 0.16 -4.99 -3.73
C ARG A 192 0.42 -4.08 -4.94
N PRO A 193 1.61 -3.49 -5.08
CA PRO A 193 1.90 -2.61 -6.21
C PRO A 193 2.04 -3.44 -7.50
N ASP A 194 1.65 -2.81 -8.61
CA ASP A 194 1.80 -3.30 -9.97
C ASP A 194 2.63 -2.29 -10.78
N VAL A 195 3.64 -2.79 -11.48
CA VAL A 195 4.63 -1.99 -12.19
C VAL A 195 4.00 -1.13 -13.29
N ASN A 196 2.88 -1.55 -13.86
CA ASN A 196 2.25 -0.84 -14.99
C ASN A 196 1.09 0.03 -14.54
N LYS A 197 0.36 -0.38 -13.49
CA LYS A 197 -0.92 0.25 -13.12
C LYS A 197 -0.81 1.20 -11.93
N THR A 198 0.08 0.95 -10.98
CA THR A 198 0.03 1.65 -9.69
C THR A 198 0.27 3.15 -9.79
N GLY A 199 1.09 3.62 -10.73
CA GLY A 199 1.24 5.07 -10.96
C GLY A 199 -0.06 5.77 -11.34
N SER A 200 -0.80 5.25 -12.33
CA SER A 200 -2.08 5.82 -12.77
C SER A 200 -3.19 5.64 -11.74
N GLU A 201 -3.18 4.53 -10.99
CA GLU A 201 -4.09 4.31 -9.86
C GLU A 201 -3.94 5.37 -8.77
N MET A 202 -2.71 5.80 -8.47
CA MET A 202 -2.50 6.86 -7.48
C MET A 202 -3.04 8.22 -7.95
N ALA A 203 -2.89 8.56 -9.24
CA ALA A 203 -3.49 9.78 -9.78
C ALA A 203 -5.01 9.74 -9.75
N ARG A 204 -5.62 8.62 -10.18
CA ARG A 204 -7.08 8.42 -10.07
C ARG A 204 -7.56 8.46 -8.62
N LEU A 205 -6.74 7.99 -7.67
CA LEU A 205 -7.08 8.04 -6.25
C LEU A 205 -7.20 9.49 -5.75
N VAL A 206 -6.29 10.37 -6.16
CA VAL A 206 -6.36 11.81 -5.84
C VAL A 206 -7.57 12.46 -6.50
N GLU A 207 -7.78 12.22 -7.80
CA GLU A 207 -8.92 12.76 -8.56
C GLU A 207 -10.27 12.32 -7.98
N ASN A 208 -10.44 11.03 -7.73
CA ASN A 208 -11.69 10.49 -7.18
C ASN A 208 -11.90 10.86 -5.71
N PHE A 209 -10.82 11.12 -4.96
CA PHE A 209 -10.92 11.65 -3.62
C PHE A 209 -11.61 13.02 -3.65
N HIS A 210 -11.15 13.92 -4.52
CA HIS A 210 -11.77 15.24 -4.69
C HIS A 210 -13.26 15.12 -5.01
N ARG A 211 -13.60 14.29 -6.01
CA ARG A 211 -15.00 14.08 -6.43
C ARG A 211 -15.92 13.54 -5.33
N LEU A 212 -15.45 12.61 -4.49
CA LEU A 212 -16.29 11.92 -3.50
C LEU A 212 -16.36 12.62 -2.14
N PHE A 213 -15.31 13.34 -1.76
CA PHE A 213 -15.20 13.93 -0.43
C PHE A 213 -15.31 15.45 -0.44
N VAL A 214 -15.14 16.12 -1.58
CA VAL A 214 -15.28 17.58 -1.72
C VAL A 214 -16.60 17.92 -2.41
N GLU A 215 -16.79 17.47 -3.66
CA GLU A 215 -17.97 17.87 -4.46
C GLU A 215 -19.31 17.35 -3.91
N GLU A 216 -19.33 16.14 -3.31
CA GLU A 216 -20.55 15.62 -2.67
C GLU A 216 -20.92 16.35 -1.37
N GLU A 217 -19.97 17.07 -0.76
CA GLU A 217 -20.19 17.81 0.48
C GLU A 217 -20.66 19.26 0.19
N GLU A 218 -20.16 19.89 -0.87
CA GLU A 218 -20.61 21.21 -1.34
C GLU A 218 -22.02 21.22 -1.97
N ARG A 219 -22.51 20.07 -2.46
CA ARG A 219 -23.88 19.92 -2.99
C ARG A 219 -24.96 19.74 -1.91
N ARG A 220 -24.60 19.83 -0.64
CA ARG A 220 -25.51 19.68 0.51
C ARG A 220 -25.58 20.95 1.33
#